data_AF-A0A7S4L7J1-F1
#
_entry.id   AF-A0A7S4L7J1-F1
#
_cell.length_a   1.000
_cell.length_b   1.000
_cell.length_c   1.000
_cell.angle_alpha   90.00
_cell.angle_beta   90.00
_cell.angle_gamma   90.00
#
_symmetry.space_group_name_H-M   'P 1'
#
loop_
_entity.id
_entity.type
_entity.pdbx_description
1 polymer ?
#
loop_
_entity_poly.entity_id
_entity_poly.type
_entity_poly.pdbx_seq_one_letter_code
_entity_poly.pdbx_strand_id
1 'polypeptide(L)'
;MNPNYTEFRFPQIKAHPWAKVFRAKAHPDAIDLISKLLQYIPEKRVTPMQSCAHAYFDELRDPNLHLPNMKLPPLFDFTPEEVRAGGELMRKLIPPHYQGQSSGAASSSERR
;
A
#
# COMPACT_ATOMS: atom_id res chain seq x y z
N MET A 1 5.80 9.42 -19.22
CA MET A 1 5.95 10.79 -19.76
C MET A 1 6.52 10.65 -21.15
N ASN A 2 5.89 11.23 -22.18
CA ASN A 2 6.21 10.94 -23.58
C ASN A 2 7.50 11.67 -24.00
N PRO A 3 8.60 10.95 -24.32
CA PRO A 3 9.87 11.58 -24.73
C PRO A 3 9.75 12.43 -26.00
N ASN A 4 8.76 12.14 -26.84
CA ASN A 4 8.52 12.85 -28.10
C ASN A 4 7.66 14.13 -27.91
N TYR A 5 7.28 14.47 -26.68
CA TYR A 5 6.38 15.59 -26.37
C TYR A 5 7.07 16.63 -25.50
N THR A 6 8.01 17.37 -26.09
CA THR A 6 8.88 18.34 -25.41
C THR A 6 8.57 19.80 -25.74
N GLU A 7 7.90 20.09 -26.86
CA GLU A 7 7.83 21.45 -27.42
C GLU A 7 6.56 22.24 -27.09
N PHE A 8 5.62 21.65 -26.34
CA PHE A 8 4.42 22.38 -25.94
C PHE A 8 4.71 23.32 -24.77
N ARG A 9 4.54 24.63 -24.99
CA ARG A 9 4.66 25.64 -23.93
C ARG A 9 3.38 25.71 -23.12
N PHE A 10 3.36 25.03 -21.98
CA PHE A 10 2.29 25.17 -21.00
C PHE A 10 2.44 26.46 -20.20
N PRO A 11 1.33 27.08 -19.74
CA PRO A 11 1.37 28.05 -18.66
C PRO A 11 2.08 27.45 -17.44
N GLN A 12 2.96 28.22 -16.81
CA GLN A 12 3.62 27.78 -15.58
C GLN A 12 2.65 27.87 -14.40
N ILE A 13 2.07 26.72 -14.03
CA ILE A 13 1.21 26.60 -12.86
C ILE A 13 2.04 26.05 -11.70
N LYS A 14 2.07 26.78 -10.58
CA LYS A 14 2.74 26.31 -9.36
C LYS A 14 1.94 25.15 -8.76
N ALA A 15 2.65 24.12 -8.31
CA ALA A 15 2.03 23.00 -7.62
C ALA A 15 1.25 23.49 -6.39
N HIS A 16 -0.01 23.06 -6.27
CA HIS A 16 -0.79 23.31 -5.07
C HIS A 16 -0.38 22.32 -3.98
N PRO A 17 -0.10 22.77 -2.74
CA PRO A 17 0.30 21.85 -1.67
C PRO A 17 -0.76 20.78 -1.40
N TRP A 18 -0.35 19.52 -1.29
CA TRP A 18 -1.27 18.39 -1.05
C TRP A 18 -2.16 18.58 0.18
N ALA A 19 -1.61 19.12 1.27
CA ALA A 19 -2.36 19.43 2.49
C ALA A 19 -3.49 20.44 2.29
N LYS A 20 -3.45 21.26 1.22
CA LYS A 20 -4.51 22.21 0.85
C LYS A 20 -5.47 21.66 -0.21
N VAL A 21 -5.06 20.63 -0.95
CA VAL A 21 -5.93 19.90 -1.88
C VAL A 21 -6.98 19.11 -1.12
N PHE A 22 -6.56 18.44 -0.05
CA PHE A 22 -7.48 17.72 0.83
C PHE A 22 -8.11 18.69 1.83
N ARG A 23 -9.44 18.57 2.02
CA ARG A 23 -10.12 19.28 3.11
C ARG A 23 -9.53 18.83 4.45
N ALA A 24 -9.61 19.67 5.49
CA ALA A 24 -8.89 19.57 6.78
C ALA A 24 -9.08 18.27 7.62
N LYS A 25 -9.67 17.21 7.08
CA LYS A 25 -9.94 15.93 7.74
C LYS A 25 -9.10 14.76 7.21
N ALA A 26 -8.26 14.95 6.20
CA ALA A 26 -7.45 13.84 5.67
C ALA A 26 -6.28 13.50 6.59
N HIS A 27 -6.04 12.21 6.81
CA HIS A 27 -4.93 11.72 7.63
C HIS A 27 -3.57 12.10 7.00
N PRO A 28 -2.59 12.60 7.77
CA PRO A 28 -1.28 13.00 7.24
C PRO A 28 -0.60 11.90 6.41
N ASP A 29 -0.64 10.64 6.88
CA ASP A 29 -0.04 9.52 6.16
C ASP A 29 -0.76 9.17 4.85
N ALA A 30 -2.05 9.48 4.74
CA ALA A 30 -2.79 9.31 3.49
C ALA A 30 -2.31 10.34 2.46
N ILE A 31 -2.13 11.58 2.89
CA ILE A 31 -1.63 12.68 2.06
C ILE A 31 -0.22 12.36 1.57
N ASP A 32 0.63 11.85 2.46
CA ASP A 32 1.99 11.44 2.14
C ASP A 32 2.02 10.28 1.12
N LEU A 33 1.21 9.23 1.33
CA LEU A 33 1.09 8.12 0.37
C LEU A 33 0.65 8.60 -1.02
N ILE A 34 -0.38 9.44 -1.09
CA ILE A 34 -0.89 9.98 -2.35
C ILE A 34 0.18 10.82 -3.06
N SER A 35 0.96 11.60 -2.30
CA SER A 35 2.05 12.38 -2.87
C SER A 35 3.12 11.52 -3.54
N LYS A 36 3.37 10.31 -3.04
CA LYS A 36 4.32 9.34 -3.61
C LYS A 36 3.74 8.57 -4.79
N LEU A 37 2.42 8.37 -4.83
CA LEU A 37 1.72 7.71 -5.94
C LEU A 37 1.56 8.63 -7.16
N LEU A 38 1.12 9.87 -6.93
CA LEU A 38 0.80 10.83 -7.98
C LEU A 38 2.03 11.63 -8.42
N GLN A 39 3.05 10.89 -8.85
CA GLN A 39 4.28 11.44 -9.43
C GLN A 39 4.20 11.45 -10.95
N TYR A 40 4.63 12.57 -11.53
CA TYR A 40 4.65 12.76 -12.97
C TYR A 40 5.74 11.91 -13.64
N ILE A 41 6.90 11.80 -12.98
CA ILE A 41 8.00 10.92 -13.39
C ILE A 41 7.65 9.49 -12.95
N PRO A 42 7.46 8.53 -13.88
CA PRO A 42 7.00 7.18 -13.54
C PRO A 42 7.92 6.45 -12.56
N GLU A 43 9.23 6.61 -12.72
CA GLU A 43 10.26 5.97 -11.87
C GLU A 43 10.26 6.47 -10.43
N LYS A 44 9.70 7.66 -10.18
CA LYS A 44 9.58 8.21 -8.82
C LYS A 44 8.35 7.70 -8.08
N ARG A 45 7.45 6.99 -8.75
CA ARG A 45 6.26 6.44 -8.11
C ARG A 45 6.67 5.32 -7.17
N VAL A 46 6.07 5.32 -6.00
CA VAL A 46 6.18 4.20 -5.07
C VAL A 46 5.66 2.93 -5.73
N THR A 47 6.35 1.80 -5.53
CA THR A 47 5.89 0.53 -6.10
C THR A 47 4.66 0.00 -5.35
N PRO A 48 3.88 -0.93 -5.94
CA PRO A 48 2.73 -1.52 -5.23
C PRO A 48 3.12 -2.11 -3.88
N MET A 49 4.23 -2.84 -3.82
CA MET A 49 4.69 -3.49 -2.59
C MET A 49 5.12 -2.49 -1.52
N GLN A 50 5.83 -1.43 -1.92
CA GLN A 50 6.18 -0.33 -1.02
C GLN A 50 4.95 0.44 -0.54
N SER A 51 3.93 0.57 -1.39
CA SER A 51 2.66 1.22 -1.05
C SER A 51 1.90 0.42 -0.01
N CYS A 52 1.82 -0.90 -0.18
CA CYS A 52 1.25 -1.78 0.84
C CYS A 52 1.98 -1.61 2.17
N ALA A 53 3.31 -1.51 2.16
CA ALA A 53 4.14 -1.35 3.36
C ALA A 53 4.11 0.07 3.97
N HIS A 54 3.28 0.98 3.46
CA HIS A 54 3.19 2.35 3.96
C HIS A 54 2.57 2.42 5.36
N ALA A 55 2.96 3.45 6.13
CA ALA A 55 2.48 3.66 7.50
C ALA A 55 0.95 3.87 7.58
N TYR A 56 0.38 4.42 6.52
CA TYR A 56 -1.07 4.58 6.39
C TYR A 56 -1.85 3.25 6.56
N PHE A 57 -1.24 2.12 6.24
CA PHE A 57 -1.84 0.79 6.40
C PHE A 57 -1.35 0.04 7.65
N ASP A 58 -0.60 0.68 8.56
CA ASP A 58 -0.12 0.01 9.78
C ASP A 58 -1.29 -0.38 10.70
N GLU A 59 -2.40 0.37 10.69
CA GLU A 59 -3.62 0.00 11.42
C GLU A 59 -4.18 -1.35 10.98
N LEU A 60 -4.08 -1.69 9.68
CA LEU A 60 -4.51 -3.00 9.17
C LEU A 60 -3.69 -4.17 9.71
N ARG A 61 -2.49 -3.89 10.23
CA ARG A 61 -1.58 -4.86 10.83
C ARG A 61 -1.75 -4.99 12.33
N ASP A 62 -2.65 -4.22 12.95
CA ASP A 62 -2.97 -4.37 14.36
C ASP A 62 -3.89 -5.60 14.55
N PRO A 63 -3.51 -6.60 15.37
CA PRO A 63 -4.37 -7.74 15.65
C PRO A 63 -5.70 -7.37 16.33
N ASN A 64 -5.79 -6.16 16.91
CA ASN A 64 -6.99 -5.65 17.56
C ASN A 64 -7.91 -4.87 16.61
N LEU A 65 -7.53 -4.70 15.34
CA LEU A 65 -8.39 -4.03 14.37
C LEU A 65 -9.61 -4.91 14.06
N HIS A 66 -10.79 -4.33 14.22
CA HIS A 66 -12.06 -4.97 13.87
C HIS A 66 -12.89 -3.98 13.06
N LEU A 67 -13.53 -4.45 11.97
CA LEU A 67 -14.51 -3.62 11.29
C LEU A 67 -15.80 -3.59 12.13
N PRO A 68 -16.57 -2.49 12.10
CA PRO A 68 -17.79 -2.35 12.89
C PRO A 68 -18.79 -3.50 12.72
N ASN A 69 -18.87 -4.10 11.53
CA ASN A 69 -19.88 -5.11 11.18
C ASN A 69 -19.31 -6.39 10.53
N MET A 70 -18.00 -6.47 10.27
CA MET A 70 -17.42 -7.56 9.47
C MET A 70 -16.05 -7.98 10.02
N LYS A 71 -15.64 -9.20 9.69
CA LYS A 71 -14.24 -9.64 9.88
C LYS A 71 -13.38 -9.05 8.77
N LEU A 72 -12.11 -8.78 9.08
CA LEU A 72 -11.12 -8.43 8.07
C LEU A 72 -11.02 -9.57 7.03
N PRO A 73 -10.96 -9.27 5.72
CA PRO A 73 -10.62 -10.27 4.71
C PRO A 73 -9.18 -10.78 4.92
N PRO A 74 -8.77 -11.86 4.24
CA PRO A 74 -7.36 -12.24 4.24
C PRO A 74 -6.54 -11.11 3.59
N LEU A 75 -5.63 -10.51 4.36
CA LEU A 75 -4.81 -9.37 3.96
C LEU A 75 -3.31 -9.72 3.80
N PHE A 76 -2.90 -10.87 4.35
CA PHE A 76 -1.49 -11.25 4.50
C PHE A 76 -1.17 -12.61 3.88
N ASP A 77 -2.09 -13.16 3.08
CA ASP A 77 -2.00 -14.42 2.34
C ASP A 77 -1.18 -14.28 1.04
N PHE A 78 0.01 -13.69 1.15
CA PHE A 78 0.92 -13.53 0.02
C PHE A 78 1.38 -14.87 -0.54
N THR A 79 1.37 -14.99 -1.86
CA THR A 79 1.90 -16.14 -2.59
C THR A 79 3.44 -16.20 -2.50
N PRO A 80 4.06 -17.38 -2.71
CA PRO A 80 5.52 -17.52 -2.72
C PRO A 80 6.21 -16.60 -3.73
N GLU A 81 5.56 -16.32 -4.86
CA GLU A 81 6.02 -15.40 -5.89
C GLU A 81 6.03 -13.95 -5.39
N GLU A 82 4.97 -13.52 -4.69
CA GLU A 82 4.85 -12.18 -4.11
C GLU A 82 5.85 -11.97 -2.97
N VAL A 83 6.06 -12.99 -2.14
CA VAL A 83 7.07 -12.96 -1.06
C VAL A 83 8.47 -12.78 -1.64
N ARG A 84 8.78 -13.48 -2.73
CA ARG A 84 10.06 -13.33 -3.43
C ARG A 84 10.22 -11.94 -4.05
N ALA A 85 9.16 -11.40 -4.65
CA ALA A 85 9.17 -10.07 -5.26
C ALA A 85 9.30 -8.94 -4.22
N GLY A 86 8.75 -9.12 -3.01
CA GLY A 86 8.80 -8.10 -1.96
C GLY A 86 10.08 -8.06 -1.13
N GLY A 87 10.86 -9.15 -1.09
CA GLY A 87 12.15 -9.21 -0.42
C GLY A 87 12.09 -8.70 1.03
N GLU A 88 12.91 -7.71 1.36
CA GLU A 88 13.00 -7.12 2.71
C GLU A 88 11.69 -6.51 3.21
N LEU A 89 10.81 -6.04 2.31
CA LEU A 89 9.53 -5.45 2.70
C LEU A 89 8.57 -6.47 3.31
N MET A 90 8.76 -7.76 3.02
CA MET A 90 7.91 -8.83 3.55
C MET A 90 7.93 -8.91 5.07
N ARG A 91 9.05 -8.55 5.70
CA ARG A 91 9.17 -8.46 7.16
C ARG A 91 8.23 -7.42 7.76
N LYS A 92 7.96 -6.33 7.03
CA LYS A 92 7.00 -5.30 7.44
C LYS A 92 5.57 -5.65 7.06
N LEU A 93 5.39 -6.32 5.91
CA LEU A 93 4.06 -6.63 5.37
C LEU A 93 3.36 -7.78 6.11
N ILE A 94 4.10 -8.80 6.53
CA ILE A 94 3.56 -9.97 7.23
C ILE A 94 3.80 -9.78 8.74
N PRO A 95 2.76 -9.45 9.53
CA PRO A 95 2.94 -9.22 10.96
C PRO A 95 3.22 -10.54 11.72
N PRO A 96 3.93 -10.49 12.87
CA PRO A 96 4.35 -11.70 13.60
C PRO A 96 3.20 -12.62 14.02
N HIS A 97 2.03 -12.05 14.35
CA HIS A 97 0.87 -12.83 14.77
C HIS A 97 0.26 -13.65 13.62
N TYR A 98 0.48 -13.26 12.36
CA TYR A 98 0.00 -13.98 11.18
C TYR A 98 0.90 -15.17 10.82
N GLN A 99 2.21 -15.06 11.09
CA GLN A 99 3.19 -16.13 10.82
C GLN A 99 2.87 -17.41 11.61
N GLY A 100 2.26 -17.29 12.79
CA GLY A 100 1.81 -18.43 13.58
C GLY A 100 0.48 -19.04 13.10
N GLN A 101 -0.34 -18.31 12.33
CA GLN A 101 -1.65 -18.76 11.85
C GLN A 101 -1.58 -19.51 10.51
N SER A 102 -0.63 -19.18 9.64
CA SER A 102 -0.46 -19.83 8.33
C SER A 102 -0.15 -21.33 8.43
N SER A 103 0.33 -21.82 9.58
CA SER A 103 0.57 -23.24 9.82
C SER A 103 -0.69 -24.08 10.09
N GLY A 104 -1.85 -23.44 10.30
CA GLY A 104 -3.10 -24.13 10.67
C GLY A 104 -4.14 -24.25 9.55
N ALA A 105 -4.00 -23.52 8.44
CA ALA A 105 -5.01 -23.48 7.38
C ALA A 105 -4.81 -24.53 6.26
N ALA A 106 -3.63 -25.16 6.18
CA ALA A 106 -3.31 -26.12 5.12
C ALA A 106 -3.87 -27.54 5.34
N SER A 107 -4.54 -27.83 6.48
CA SER A 107 -4.97 -29.20 6.84
C SER A 107 -6.47 -29.47 6.71
N SER A 108 -7.28 -28.58 6.12
CA SER A 108 -8.75 -28.71 6.16
C SER A 108 -9.47 -28.86 4.80
N SER A 109 -8.75 -28.88 3.68
CA SER A 109 -9.38 -28.95 2.34
C SER A 109 -9.29 -30.30 1.62
N GLU A 110 -8.92 -31.39 2.31
CA GLU A 110 -8.88 -32.73 1.72
C GLU A 110 -9.77 -33.70 2.53
N ARG A 111 -11.11 -33.56 2.41
CA ARG A 111 -12.11 -34.62 2.64
C ARG A 111 -13.53 -34.07 2.42
N ARG A 112 -14.01 -34.12 1.18
CA ARG A 112 -15.36 -34.60 0.88
C ARG A 112 -15.53 -34.95 -0.58
#